data_AF-A0A8I1PGX0-F1
#
_entry.id   AF-A0A8I1PGX0-F1
#
_cell.length_a   1.000
_cell.length_b   1.000
_cell.length_c   1.000
_cell.angle_alpha   90.00
_cell.angle_beta   90.00
_cell.angle_gamma   90.00
#
_symmetry.space_group_name_H-M   'P 1'
#
loop_
_entity.id
_entity.type
_entity.pdbx_description
1 polymer ?
#
loop_
_entity_poly.entity_id
_entity_poly.type
_entity_poly.pdbx_seq_one_letter_code
_entity_poly.pdbx_strand_id
1 'polypeptide(L)'
;MRLVFAAHEHEEYGLVRDRLLTAVLARSRRLGREVDPVLVGAALDYKIGVDGRLCRWTRRHVADALAVWFPRTVAVADNEWAEIPHALHGLFALLAEQDHLDGGSAPVQELHDQVADSTPALYDAMADERNYDLGKFWNVQMMRHDVDKADVLAVQRFLEQATRGELDIDRDALAAVTREETRRREQPDDTPLTPGPVLLPSAATLVESASASSALDRLRAFTYWIRAGRRLTRDGRLHLADALALAEALGLDHFYRDTARTSDDLPDVSLLVSWARQARLVRVVNRRLVPVKGSGPLLHRPIEFFRRAFDALGRLGDHFGGTDVFGAPSLFSMSLGEAFPVLWYDLYRAGGGPVPVEHFYRVVRETVNGQFGCVVDDLAGDVEQRLWRRDVTALLDAMELLGAVELEESTDHDHLTALAGRDDPDPTVVSLTPIGIWVCNQLLLEQGVHAPLVGEYADEDVEYVCVRMSGCRPEIAEAELAAWVAARDPRTAAHELTRFLRRTDDPGHRELVVAALARTGEGGHEVTRRLEERTARRSRRVPEAPHQIPEPRVAVVRS
;
A
#
# COMPACT_ATOMS: atom_id res chain seq x y z
N MET A 1 2.85 -23.74 4.07
CA MET A 1 3.21 -23.05 2.84
C MET A 1 2.10 -22.15 2.38
N ARG A 2 2.34 -20.84 2.49
CA ARG A 2 1.60 -19.76 1.83
C ARG A 2 1.67 -19.89 0.30
N LEU A 3 0.62 -19.51 -0.43
CA LEU A 3 0.47 -19.58 -1.90
C LEU A 3 -0.12 -18.28 -2.51
N VAL A 4 -0.26 -17.23 -1.71
CA VAL A 4 -0.68 -15.89 -2.14
C VAL A 4 0.39 -14.89 -1.72
N PHE A 5 0.89 -14.09 -2.65
CA PHE A 5 2.00 -13.16 -2.44
C PHE A 5 1.67 -11.77 -2.96
N ALA A 6 2.24 -10.74 -2.34
CA ALA A 6 2.30 -9.40 -2.89
C ALA A 6 3.49 -9.27 -3.85
N ALA A 7 3.42 -8.30 -4.77
CA ALA A 7 4.43 -8.10 -5.81
C ALA A 7 5.86 -7.84 -5.28
N HIS A 8 6.03 -7.44 -4.02
CA HIS A 8 7.34 -7.15 -3.42
C HIS A 8 7.97 -8.34 -2.68
N GLU A 9 7.23 -9.43 -2.42
CA GLU A 9 7.66 -10.56 -1.57
C GLU A 9 8.48 -11.63 -2.32
N HIS A 10 9.56 -11.20 -2.98
CA HIS A 10 10.34 -12.04 -3.89
C HIS A 10 11.07 -13.20 -3.20
N GLU A 11 11.61 -12.99 -2.00
CA GLU A 11 12.38 -14.01 -1.26
C GLU A 11 11.48 -15.15 -0.76
N GLU A 12 10.35 -14.81 -0.15
CA GLU A 12 9.37 -15.80 0.34
C GLU A 12 8.79 -16.61 -0.81
N TYR A 13 8.47 -15.94 -1.92
CA TYR A 13 8.03 -16.60 -3.14
C TYR A 13 9.05 -17.62 -3.64
N GLY A 14 10.35 -17.26 -3.68
CA GLY A 14 11.41 -18.17 -4.15
C GLY A 14 11.42 -19.51 -3.40
N LEU A 15 11.31 -19.47 -2.07
CA LEU A 15 11.26 -20.67 -1.24
C LEU A 15 10.03 -21.54 -1.52
N VAL A 16 8.88 -20.90 -1.76
CA VAL A 16 7.62 -21.60 -2.07
C VAL A 16 7.63 -22.19 -3.48
N ARG A 17 8.16 -21.44 -4.45
CA ARG A 17 8.38 -21.90 -5.81
C ARG A 17 9.23 -23.18 -5.81
N ASP A 18 10.37 -23.20 -5.13
CA ASP A 18 11.26 -24.37 -5.09
C ASP A 18 10.58 -25.61 -4.48
N ARG A 19 9.76 -25.41 -3.45
CA ARG A 19 8.96 -26.49 -2.85
C ARG A 19 7.91 -27.04 -3.81
N LEU A 20 7.20 -26.17 -4.54
CA LEU A 20 6.23 -26.59 -5.56
C LEU A 20 6.91 -27.34 -6.71
N LEU A 21 8.05 -26.83 -7.20
CA LEU A 21 8.86 -27.48 -8.22
C LEU A 21 9.26 -28.89 -7.78
N THR A 22 9.80 -29.02 -6.58
CA THR A 22 10.19 -30.31 -5.99
C THR A 22 9.00 -31.26 -5.91
N ALA A 23 7.81 -30.77 -5.54
CA ALA A 23 6.60 -31.57 -5.45
C ALA A 23 6.10 -32.04 -6.83
N VAL A 24 6.14 -31.17 -7.86
CA VAL A 24 5.77 -31.54 -9.24
C VAL A 24 6.73 -32.60 -9.76
N LEU A 25 8.04 -32.43 -9.57
CA LEU A 25 9.05 -33.40 -9.99
C LEU A 25 8.92 -34.75 -9.28
N ALA A 26 8.68 -34.73 -7.96
CA ALA A 26 8.46 -35.96 -7.20
C ALA A 26 7.20 -36.69 -7.69
N ARG A 27 6.17 -35.94 -8.06
CA ARG A 27 4.92 -36.47 -8.64
C ARG A 27 5.13 -37.05 -10.03
N SER A 28 5.80 -36.32 -10.93
CA SER A 28 6.03 -36.75 -12.32
C SER A 28 6.84 -38.04 -12.37
N ARG A 29 7.91 -38.14 -11.56
CA ARG A 29 8.70 -39.37 -11.39
C ARG A 29 7.87 -40.57 -10.93
N ARG A 30 6.95 -40.38 -9.97
CA ARG A 30 6.06 -41.46 -9.51
C ARG A 30 5.12 -41.98 -10.60
N LEU A 31 4.74 -41.11 -11.54
CA LEU A 31 3.83 -41.45 -12.64
C LEU A 31 4.56 -41.85 -13.93
N GLY A 32 5.89 -41.88 -13.93
CA GLY A 32 6.70 -42.18 -15.11
C GLY A 32 6.57 -41.13 -16.22
N ARG A 33 6.28 -39.87 -15.85
CA ARG A 33 6.23 -38.73 -16.77
C ARG A 33 7.41 -37.81 -16.50
N GLU A 34 8.03 -37.27 -17.53
CA GLU A 34 9.02 -36.20 -17.39
C GLU A 34 8.32 -34.84 -17.48
N VAL A 35 8.74 -33.90 -16.63
CA VAL A 35 8.24 -32.52 -16.61
C VAL A 35 9.44 -31.64 -16.34
N ASP A 36 9.65 -30.63 -17.19
CA ASP A 36 10.71 -29.66 -17.02
C ASP A 36 10.39 -28.70 -15.85
N PRO A 37 11.23 -28.67 -14.78
CA PRO A 37 10.99 -27.77 -13.65
C PRO A 37 11.16 -26.29 -13.99
N VAL A 38 11.95 -25.93 -15.02
CA VAL A 38 12.13 -24.54 -15.45
C VAL A 38 10.81 -23.99 -15.99
N LEU A 39 10.09 -24.78 -16.79
CA LEU A 39 8.80 -24.39 -17.37
C LEU A 39 7.69 -24.29 -16.32
N VAL A 40 7.70 -25.17 -15.31
CA VAL A 40 6.80 -25.03 -14.16
C VAL A 40 7.11 -23.75 -13.39
N GLY A 41 8.40 -23.43 -13.22
CA GLY A 41 8.84 -22.19 -12.57
C GLY A 41 8.35 -20.96 -13.32
N ALA A 42 8.50 -20.96 -14.65
CA ALA A 42 8.02 -19.88 -15.51
C ALA A 42 6.50 -19.68 -15.44
N ALA A 43 5.71 -20.75 -15.28
CA ALA A 43 4.27 -20.66 -15.08
C ALA A 43 3.91 -20.03 -13.72
N LEU A 44 4.69 -20.29 -12.68
CA LEU A 44 4.52 -19.65 -11.36
C LEU A 44 4.96 -18.17 -11.41
N ASP A 45 6.05 -17.86 -12.12
CA ASP A 45 6.55 -16.48 -12.28
C ASP A 45 5.53 -15.61 -13.03
N TYR A 46 4.87 -16.17 -14.05
CA TYR A 46 3.70 -15.53 -14.68
C TYR A 46 2.65 -15.15 -13.65
N LYS A 47 2.30 -16.09 -12.76
CA LYS A 47 1.22 -15.87 -11.80
C LYS A 47 1.57 -14.80 -10.76
N ILE A 48 2.83 -14.76 -10.33
CA ILE A 48 3.36 -13.67 -9.49
C ILE A 48 3.23 -12.32 -10.20
N GLY A 49 3.61 -12.25 -11.48
CA GLY A 49 3.50 -11.01 -12.25
C GLY A 49 2.05 -10.55 -12.51
N VAL A 50 1.07 -11.46 -12.47
CA VAL A 50 -0.34 -11.14 -12.76
C VAL A 50 -1.12 -10.73 -11.51
N ASP A 51 -1.14 -11.55 -10.46
CA ASP A 51 -1.94 -11.24 -9.26
C ASP A 51 -1.37 -11.83 -7.95
N GLY A 52 -0.24 -12.55 -8.00
CA GLY A 52 0.36 -13.17 -6.83
C GLY A 52 -0.37 -14.39 -6.26
N ARG A 53 -1.50 -14.83 -6.85
CA ARG A 53 -2.34 -15.92 -6.35
C ARG A 53 -2.02 -17.23 -7.08
N LEU A 54 -1.08 -18.02 -6.55
CA LEU A 54 -0.62 -19.26 -7.20
C LEU A 54 -1.70 -20.34 -7.35
N CYS A 55 -2.77 -20.25 -6.55
CA CYS A 55 -3.87 -21.20 -6.52
C CYS A 55 -5.07 -20.84 -7.41
N ARG A 56 -5.14 -19.61 -7.95
CA ARG A 56 -6.28 -19.11 -8.71
C ARG A 56 -6.02 -19.13 -10.22
N TRP A 57 -6.38 -20.21 -10.90
CA TRP A 57 -6.23 -20.30 -12.35
C TRP A 57 -7.58 -20.22 -13.05
N THR A 58 -7.72 -19.28 -13.98
CA THR A 58 -8.90 -19.17 -14.83
C THR A 58 -8.54 -19.57 -16.26
N ARG A 59 -9.54 -19.84 -17.10
CA ARG A 59 -9.30 -20.08 -18.53
C ARG A 59 -8.53 -18.92 -19.19
N ARG A 60 -8.84 -17.68 -18.79
CA ARG A 60 -8.14 -16.47 -19.23
C ARG A 60 -6.67 -16.49 -18.80
N HIS A 61 -6.38 -16.89 -17.56
CA HIS A 61 -4.99 -16.99 -17.08
C HIS A 61 -4.18 -17.98 -17.91
N VAL A 62 -4.75 -19.15 -18.23
CA VAL A 62 -4.08 -20.17 -19.04
C VAL A 62 -3.87 -19.70 -20.48
N ALA A 63 -4.90 -19.11 -21.10
CA ALA A 63 -4.82 -18.60 -22.46
C ALA A 63 -3.77 -17.48 -22.58
N ASP A 64 -3.75 -16.54 -21.64
CA ASP A 64 -2.75 -15.45 -21.63
C ASP A 64 -1.34 -15.96 -21.35
N ALA A 65 -1.18 -16.92 -20.42
CA ALA A 65 0.11 -17.55 -20.18
C ALA A 65 0.69 -18.16 -21.47
N LEU A 66 -0.13 -18.96 -22.17
CA LEU A 66 0.28 -19.71 -23.35
C LEU A 66 0.40 -18.87 -24.62
N ALA A 67 -0.46 -17.85 -24.81
CA ALA A 67 -0.47 -17.04 -26.02
C ALA A 67 0.41 -15.79 -25.92
N VAL A 68 0.70 -15.31 -24.70
CA VAL A 68 1.42 -14.03 -24.49
C VAL A 68 2.68 -14.24 -23.66
N TRP A 69 2.59 -14.78 -22.45
CA TRP A 69 3.72 -14.82 -21.52
C TRP A 69 4.86 -15.76 -21.98
N PHE A 70 4.55 -17.03 -22.27
CA PHE A 70 5.55 -18.00 -22.73
C PHE A 70 6.19 -17.59 -24.07
N PRO A 71 5.40 -17.21 -25.10
CA PRO A 71 5.92 -16.63 -26.34
C PRO A 71 6.80 -15.43 -26.13
N ARG A 72 6.54 -14.59 -25.12
CA ARG A 72 7.33 -13.38 -24.92
C ARG A 72 8.59 -13.58 -24.11
N THR A 73 8.53 -14.32 -23.00
CA THR A 73 9.54 -14.20 -21.93
C THR A 73 10.34 -15.47 -21.70
N VAL A 74 9.84 -16.64 -22.09
CA VAL A 74 10.49 -17.93 -21.80
C VAL A 74 11.22 -18.42 -23.05
N ALA A 75 12.55 -18.54 -22.96
CA ALA A 75 13.38 -19.09 -24.03
C ALA A 75 13.41 -20.63 -23.93
N VAL A 76 12.85 -21.30 -24.95
CA VAL A 76 12.76 -22.76 -25.06
C VAL A 76 13.17 -23.15 -26.47
N ALA A 77 13.94 -24.23 -26.62
CA ALA A 77 14.35 -24.73 -27.93
C ALA A 77 13.13 -25.20 -28.74
N ASP A 78 13.21 -25.07 -30.08
CA ASP A 78 12.08 -25.33 -30.99
C ASP A 78 11.54 -26.78 -30.88
N ASN A 79 12.40 -27.74 -30.56
CA ASN A 79 12.05 -29.15 -30.36
C ASN A 79 11.42 -29.46 -28.98
N GLU A 80 11.40 -28.49 -28.07
CA GLU A 80 10.96 -28.65 -26.67
C GLU A 80 9.66 -27.87 -26.36
N TRP A 81 9.06 -27.19 -27.34
CA TRP A 81 7.83 -26.41 -27.11
C TRP A 81 6.67 -27.25 -26.57
N ALA A 82 6.62 -28.54 -26.89
CA ALA A 82 5.62 -29.49 -26.36
C ALA A 82 5.72 -29.69 -24.84
N GLU A 83 6.86 -29.38 -24.22
CA GLU A 83 7.04 -29.49 -22.77
C GLU A 83 6.33 -28.37 -22.00
N ILE A 84 5.98 -27.25 -22.66
CA ILE A 84 5.26 -26.13 -22.01
C ILE A 84 3.85 -26.58 -21.56
N PRO A 85 2.99 -27.15 -22.43
CA PRO A 85 1.74 -27.76 -22.01
C PRO A 85 1.93 -28.84 -20.93
N HIS A 86 2.93 -29.72 -21.05
CA HIS A 86 3.20 -30.77 -20.07
C HIS A 86 3.48 -30.21 -18.67
N ALA A 87 4.25 -29.13 -18.58
CA ALA A 87 4.54 -28.44 -17.33
C ALA A 87 3.28 -27.88 -16.67
N LEU A 88 2.39 -27.24 -17.44
CA LEU A 88 1.11 -26.73 -16.93
C LEU A 88 0.17 -27.86 -16.48
N HIS A 89 0.07 -28.95 -17.25
CA HIS A 89 -0.68 -30.12 -16.83
C HIS A 89 -0.12 -30.71 -15.53
N GLY A 90 1.21 -30.81 -15.41
CA GLY A 90 1.89 -31.29 -14.20
C GLY A 90 1.58 -30.43 -12.97
N LEU A 91 1.63 -29.11 -13.14
CA LEU A 91 1.31 -28.14 -12.10
C LEU A 91 -0.14 -28.24 -11.65
N PHE A 92 -1.11 -28.16 -12.56
CA PHE A 92 -2.54 -28.20 -12.22
C PHE A 92 -2.95 -29.53 -11.59
N ALA A 93 -2.37 -30.65 -12.06
CA ALA A 93 -2.63 -31.95 -11.47
C ALA A 93 -2.07 -32.04 -10.03
N LEU A 94 -0.91 -31.44 -9.75
CA LEU A 94 -0.39 -31.36 -8.38
C LEU A 94 -1.31 -30.51 -7.49
N LEU A 95 -1.67 -29.30 -7.95
CA LEU A 95 -2.50 -28.38 -7.17
C LEU A 95 -3.87 -28.98 -6.87
N ALA A 96 -4.48 -29.71 -7.80
CA ALA A 96 -5.74 -30.39 -7.58
C ALA A 96 -5.61 -31.56 -6.59
N GLU A 97 -4.57 -32.39 -6.70
CA GLU A 97 -4.36 -33.51 -5.79
C GLU A 97 -4.08 -33.10 -4.34
N GLN A 98 -3.39 -31.98 -4.17
CA GLN A 98 -3.10 -31.44 -2.85
C GLN A 98 -4.26 -30.63 -2.27
N ASP A 99 -5.36 -30.50 -3.01
CA ASP A 99 -6.47 -29.63 -2.67
C ASP A 99 -5.95 -28.21 -2.37
N HIS A 100 -5.22 -27.64 -3.33
CA HIS A 100 -4.64 -26.29 -3.26
C HIS A 100 -5.40 -25.29 -4.13
N LEU A 101 -6.12 -25.71 -5.17
CA LEU A 101 -6.89 -24.80 -6.03
C LEU A 101 -7.95 -24.04 -5.21
N ASP A 102 -7.98 -22.72 -5.36
CA ASP A 102 -8.94 -21.86 -4.65
C ASP A 102 -10.35 -21.97 -5.26
N GLY A 103 -11.37 -21.52 -4.52
CA GLY A 103 -12.77 -21.57 -4.98
C GLY A 103 -13.07 -20.69 -6.22
N GLY A 104 -12.20 -19.72 -6.52
CA GLY A 104 -12.29 -18.87 -7.70
C GLY A 104 -11.54 -19.43 -8.92
N SER A 105 -10.84 -20.55 -8.76
CA SER A 105 -10.14 -21.25 -9.84
C SER A 105 -11.16 -22.02 -10.69
N ALA A 106 -10.90 -22.09 -11.99
CA ALA A 106 -11.63 -23.01 -12.86
C ALA A 106 -11.36 -24.46 -12.41
N PRO A 107 -12.33 -25.37 -12.60
CA PRO A 107 -12.14 -26.80 -12.33
C PRO A 107 -10.90 -27.32 -13.04
N VAL A 108 -10.15 -28.23 -12.40
CA VAL A 108 -8.89 -28.76 -12.95
C VAL A 108 -9.04 -29.34 -14.36
N GLN A 109 -10.19 -29.97 -14.67
CA GLN A 109 -10.46 -30.50 -16.00
C GLN A 109 -10.56 -29.38 -17.04
N GLU A 110 -11.24 -28.28 -16.73
CA GLU A 110 -11.33 -27.13 -17.64
C GLU A 110 -9.99 -26.45 -17.84
N LEU A 111 -9.12 -26.44 -16.82
CA LEU A 111 -7.75 -25.94 -16.98
C LEU A 111 -6.95 -26.81 -17.95
N HIS A 112 -7.07 -28.14 -17.85
CA HIS A 112 -6.44 -29.06 -18.79
C HIS A 112 -7.00 -28.90 -20.22
N ASP A 113 -8.32 -28.78 -20.35
CA ASP A 113 -8.96 -28.56 -21.65
C ASP A 113 -8.48 -27.23 -22.26
N GLN A 114 -8.41 -26.15 -21.47
CA GLN A 114 -7.91 -24.86 -21.94
C GLN A 114 -6.43 -24.90 -22.36
N VAL A 115 -5.59 -25.69 -21.69
CA VAL A 115 -4.19 -25.90 -22.12
C VAL A 115 -4.18 -26.54 -23.50
N ALA A 116 -4.97 -27.59 -23.71
CA ALA A 116 -5.06 -28.26 -25.01
C ALA A 116 -5.59 -27.31 -26.10
N ASP A 117 -6.64 -26.56 -25.82
CA ASP A 117 -7.26 -25.60 -26.76
C ASP A 117 -6.31 -24.44 -27.13
N SER A 118 -5.44 -24.01 -26.20
CA SER A 118 -4.50 -22.90 -26.43
C SER A 118 -3.16 -23.34 -27.01
N THR A 119 -2.87 -24.65 -27.03
CA THR A 119 -1.59 -25.19 -27.50
C THR A 119 -1.28 -24.85 -28.97
N PRO A 120 -2.24 -24.88 -29.92
CA PRO A 120 -1.98 -24.44 -31.28
C PRO A 120 -1.55 -22.97 -31.36
N ALA A 121 -2.23 -22.09 -30.62
CA ALA A 121 -1.92 -20.66 -30.57
C ALA A 121 -0.55 -20.39 -29.92
N LEU A 122 -0.15 -21.19 -28.91
CA LEU A 122 1.20 -21.15 -28.35
C LEU A 122 2.24 -21.37 -29.46
N TYR A 123 2.09 -22.42 -30.28
CA TYR A 123 3.09 -22.74 -31.31
C TYR A 123 3.14 -21.69 -32.41
N ASP A 124 1.99 -21.18 -32.85
CA ASP A 124 1.94 -20.06 -33.81
C ASP A 124 2.63 -18.81 -33.24
N ALA A 125 2.41 -18.50 -31.95
CA ALA A 125 3.02 -17.35 -31.28
C ALA A 125 4.52 -17.54 -31.03
N MET A 126 4.98 -18.75 -30.69
CA MET A 126 6.40 -19.09 -30.53
C MET A 126 7.16 -19.06 -31.85
N ALA A 127 6.51 -19.36 -32.98
CA ALA A 127 7.14 -19.31 -34.29
C ALA A 127 7.39 -17.86 -34.78
N ASP A 128 6.70 -16.88 -34.22
CA ASP A 128 6.83 -15.47 -34.58
C ASP A 128 7.74 -14.71 -33.61
N GLU A 129 8.98 -14.44 -34.04
CA GLU A 129 10.00 -13.75 -33.25
C GLU A 129 9.60 -12.34 -32.81
N ARG A 130 8.60 -11.72 -33.47
CA ARG A 130 8.09 -10.40 -33.10
C ARG A 130 7.34 -10.40 -31.76
N ASN A 131 6.93 -11.57 -31.28
CA ASN A 131 6.26 -11.72 -29.99
C ASN A 131 7.24 -11.77 -28.82
N TYR A 132 8.55 -11.89 -29.08
CA TYR A 132 9.57 -12.03 -28.05
C TYR A 132 9.82 -10.69 -27.33
N ASP A 133 10.24 -10.75 -26.07
CA ASP A 133 10.94 -9.62 -25.46
C ASP A 133 12.42 -9.61 -25.88
N LEU A 134 13.12 -8.50 -25.66
CA LEU A 134 14.50 -8.34 -26.13
C LEU A 134 15.43 -9.38 -25.46
N GLY A 135 15.17 -9.71 -24.19
CA GLY A 135 15.92 -10.73 -23.46
C GLY A 135 15.77 -12.12 -24.06
N LYS A 136 14.53 -12.56 -24.32
CA LYS A 136 14.23 -13.83 -24.98
C LYS A 136 14.80 -13.87 -26.39
N PHE A 137 14.64 -12.81 -27.17
CA PHE A 137 15.14 -12.74 -28.54
C PHE A 137 16.63 -13.08 -28.59
N TRP A 138 17.45 -12.39 -27.81
CA TRP A 138 18.89 -12.67 -27.77
C TRP A 138 19.20 -14.06 -27.21
N ASN A 139 18.45 -14.53 -26.22
CA ASN A 139 18.62 -15.86 -25.65
C ASN A 139 18.37 -16.98 -26.67
N VAL A 140 17.35 -16.84 -27.53
CA VAL A 140 17.03 -17.78 -28.60
C VAL A 140 18.09 -17.72 -29.70
N GLN A 141 18.52 -16.52 -30.12
CA GLN A 141 19.57 -16.40 -31.13
C GLN A 141 20.91 -16.99 -30.64
N MET A 142 21.29 -16.77 -29.38
CA MET A 142 22.46 -17.40 -28.79
C MET A 142 22.37 -18.94 -28.78
N MET A 143 21.19 -19.51 -28.51
CA MET A 143 20.98 -20.96 -28.57
C MET A 143 21.13 -21.50 -30.01
N ARG A 144 20.55 -20.81 -31.00
CA ARG A 144 20.64 -21.20 -32.41
C ARG A 144 22.06 -21.13 -32.97
N HIS A 145 22.89 -20.25 -32.41
CA HIS A 145 24.29 -20.06 -32.78
C HIS A 145 25.28 -20.78 -31.84
N ASP A 146 24.78 -21.67 -30.96
CA ASP A 146 25.60 -22.49 -30.04
C ASP A 146 26.55 -21.66 -29.16
N VAL A 147 26.08 -20.51 -28.68
CA VAL A 147 26.86 -19.60 -27.83
C VAL A 147 26.71 -20.01 -26.36
N ASP A 148 27.83 -20.31 -25.71
CA ASP A 148 27.87 -20.52 -24.27
C ASP A 148 27.61 -19.21 -23.52
N LYS A 149 26.48 -19.16 -22.80
CA LYS A 149 26.03 -17.99 -22.03
C LYS A 149 26.88 -17.73 -20.78
N ALA A 150 27.61 -18.74 -20.29
CA ALA A 150 28.53 -18.58 -19.17
C ALA A 150 29.84 -17.88 -19.59
N ASP A 151 30.18 -17.90 -20.89
CA ASP A 151 31.34 -17.22 -21.44
C ASP A 151 31.00 -15.80 -21.91
N VAL A 152 31.33 -14.82 -21.07
CA VAL A 152 31.13 -13.39 -21.35
C VAL A 152 31.81 -12.95 -22.67
N LEU A 153 32.96 -13.53 -23.02
CA LEU A 153 33.67 -13.18 -24.25
C LEU A 153 33.02 -13.83 -25.49
N ALA A 154 32.40 -15.00 -25.34
CA ALA A 154 31.59 -15.58 -26.41
C ALA A 154 30.34 -14.73 -26.68
N VAL A 155 29.65 -14.31 -25.63
CA VAL A 155 28.48 -13.42 -25.72
C VAL A 155 28.84 -12.07 -26.37
N GLN A 156 29.93 -11.44 -25.96
CA GLN A 156 30.37 -10.16 -26.55
C GLN A 156 30.71 -10.31 -28.05
N ARG A 157 31.46 -11.35 -28.44
CA ARG A 157 31.78 -11.61 -29.85
C ARG A 157 30.52 -11.82 -30.68
N PHE A 158 29.56 -12.58 -30.16
CA PHE A 158 28.27 -12.80 -30.80
C PHE A 158 27.50 -11.49 -31.04
N LEU A 159 27.40 -10.61 -30.01
CA LEU A 159 26.71 -9.32 -30.14
C LEU A 159 27.39 -8.38 -31.15
N GLU A 160 28.73 -8.39 -31.20
CA GLU A 160 29.48 -7.64 -32.21
C GLU A 160 29.22 -8.16 -33.63
N GLN A 161 29.21 -9.48 -33.82
CA GLN A 161 28.89 -10.12 -35.11
C GLN A 161 27.45 -9.81 -35.55
N ALA A 162 26.50 -9.84 -34.61
CA ALA A 162 25.11 -9.45 -34.87
C ALA A 162 25.02 -7.99 -35.36
N THR A 163 25.76 -7.08 -34.70
CA THR A 163 25.81 -5.66 -35.06
C THR A 163 26.42 -5.44 -36.45
N ARG A 164 27.45 -6.22 -36.81
CA ARG A 164 28.07 -6.19 -38.15
C ARG A 164 27.20 -6.84 -39.24
N GLY A 165 26.15 -7.58 -38.87
CA GLY A 165 25.29 -8.30 -39.81
C GLY A 165 25.86 -9.60 -40.33
N GLU A 166 26.76 -10.21 -39.57
CA GLU A 166 27.44 -11.45 -39.94
C GLU A 166 26.64 -12.71 -39.53
N LEU A 167 25.51 -12.51 -38.82
CA LEU A 167 24.63 -13.57 -38.31
C LEU A 167 23.28 -13.55 -39.01
N ASP A 168 22.68 -14.74 -39.15
CA ASP A 168 21.34 -14.95 -39.72
C ASP A 168 20.25 -14.61 -38.69
N ILE A 169 19.98 -13.31 -38.54
CA ILE A 169 19.03 -12.76 -37.56
C ILE A 169 18.00 -11.91 -38.31
N ASP A 170 16.71 -12.12 -38.01
CA ASP A 170 15.63 -11.28 -38.52
C ASP A 170 15.71 -9.87 -37.90
N ARG A 171 16.20 -8.92 -38.70
CA ARG A 171 16.35 -7.52 -38.30
C ARG A 171 15.03 -6.78 -38.18
N ASP A 172 14.02 -7.17 -38.96
CA ASP A 172 12.69 -6.56 -38.89
C ASP A 172 11.98 -6.99 -37.61
N ALA A 173 12.14 -8.25 -37.22
CA ALA A 173 11.69 -8.75 -35.91
C ALA A 173 12.41 -8.04 -34.76
N LEU A 174 13.75 -7.94 -34.79
CA LEU A 174 14.52 -7.23 -33.76
C LEU A 174 14.09 -5.75 -33.64
N ALA A 175 13.84 -5.08 -34.75
CA ALA A 175 13.37 -3.70 -34.77
C ALA A 175 11.94 -3.55 -34.24
N ALA A 176 11.06 -4.54 -34.48
CA ALA A 176 9.71 -4.57 -33.90
C ALA A 176 9.74 -4.75 -32.39
N VAL A 177 10.51 -5.73 -31.90
CA VAL A 177 10.69 -6.02 -30.46
C VAL A 177 11.27 -4.80 -29.73
N THR A 178 12.32 -4.18 -30.29
CA THR A 178 12.95 -3.00 -29.68
C THR A 178 11.97 -1.84 -29.55
N ARG A 179 11.19 -1.55 -30.60
CA ARG A 179 10.18 -0.47 -30.58
C ARG A 179 9.11 -0.70 -29.53
N GLU A 180 8.61 -1.93 -29.43
CA GLU A 180 7.59 -2.29 -28.44
C GLU A 180 8.12 -2.17 -27.01
N GLU A 181 9.37 -2.58 -26.76
CA GLU A 181 9.97 -2.48 -25.43
C GLU A 181 10.23 -1.02 -25.02
N THR A 182 10.70 -0.17 -25.94
CA THR A 182 10.82 1.29 -25.70
C THR A 182 9.46 1.89 -25.33
N ARG A 183 8.41 1.56 -26.10
CA ARG A 183 7.04 2.02 -25.83
C ARG A 183 6.55 1.63 -24.43
N ARG A 184 6.91 0.44 -23.94
CA ARG A 184 6.53 -0.01 -22.59
C ARG A 184 7.34 0.65 -21.50
N ARG A 185 8.65 0.86 -21.68
CA ARG A 185 9.49 1.59 -20.72
C ARG A 185 9.07 3.05 -20.55
N GLU A 186 8.52 3.65 -21.61
CA GLU A 186 7.98 5.01 -21.58
C GLU A 186 6.57 5.09 -20.97
N GLN A 187 5.89 3.97 -20.72
CA GLN A 187 4.66 3.96 -19.92
C GLN A 187 5.03 3.98 -18.45
N PRO A 188 4.51 4.95 -17.66
CA PRO A 188 4.64 4.91 -16.21
C PRO A 188 4.06 3.60 -15.68
N ASP A 189 4.76 2.95 -14.75
CA ASP A 189 4.21 1.83 -13.98
C ASP A 189 3.21 2.40 -12.98
N ASP A 190 1.98 2.60 -13.46
CA ASP A 190 0.89 3.26 -12.75
C ASP A 190 0.10 2.27 -11.89
N THR A 191 0.73 1.20 -11.40
CA THR A 191 0.07 0.21 -10.54
C THR A 191 -0.17 0.84 -9.16
N PRO A 192 -1.39 1.30 -8.83
CA PRO A 192 -1.63 1.98 -7.57
C PRO A 192 -1.56 0.93 -6.47
N LEU A 193 -0.69 1.14 -5.48
CA LEU A 193 -0.73 0.37 -4.24
C LEU A 193 -2.14 0.54 -3.65
N THR A 194 -2.95 -0.51 -3.71
CA THR A 194 -4.34 -0.44 -3.21
C THR A 194 -4.32 -0.46 -1.69
N PRO A 195 -4.90 0.53 -0.98
CA PRO A 195 -4.93 0.54 0.48
C PRO A 195 -5.68 -0.68 1.05
N GLY A 196 -5.44 -0.96 2.34
CA GLY A 196 -6.18 -1.98 3.08
C GLY A 196 -7.66 -1.58 3.28
N PRO A 197 -8.53 -2.54 3.64
CA PRO A 197 -9.92 -2.24 3.92
C PRO A 197 -10.06 -1.39 5.18
N VAL A 198 -11.07 -0.54 5.23
CA VAL A 198 -11.38 0.29 6.41
C VAL A 198 -12.83 0.09 6.87
N LEU A 199 -13.08 0.39 8.14
CA LEU A 199 -14.42 0.51 8.70
C LEU A 199 -14.90 1.95 8.51
N LEU A 200 -15.93 2.14 7.68
CA LEU A 200 -16.58 3.44 7.58
C LEU A 200 -17.52 3.68 8.76
N PRO A 201 -17.53 4.91 9.33
CA PRO A 201 -18.49 5.29 10.35
C PRO A 201 -19.92 5.31 9.82
N SER A 202 -20.88 5.14 10.74
CA SER A 202 -22.28 5.36 10.44
C SER A 202 -22.58 6.84 10.16
N ALA A 203 -23.69 7.12 9.46
CA ALA A 203 -24.13 8.50 9.24
C ALA A 203 -24.39 9.27 10.55
N ALA A 204 -24.85 8.59 11.61
CA ALA A 204 -25.05 9.19 12.92
C ALA A 204 -23.71 9.61 13.54
N THR A 205 -22.71 8.73 13.51
CA THR A 205 -21.35 9.00 13.97
C THR A 205 -20.72 10.16 13.20
N LEU A 206 -20.91 10.23 11.88
CA LEU A 206 -20.42 11.35 11.06
C LEU A 206 -21.04 12.69 11.47
N VAL A 207 -22.34 12.73 11.74
CA VAL A 207 -23.01 13.96 12.21
C VAL A 207 -22.50 14.37 13.59
N GLU A 208 -22.30 13.42 14.49
CA GLU A 208 -21.76 13.66 15.84
C GLU A 208 -20.33 14.21 15.76
N SER A 209 -19.42 13.55 15.04
CA SER A 209 -18.03 14.00 14.86
C SER A 209 -17.96 15.40 14.22
N ALA A 210 -18.74 15.64 13.17
CA ALA A 210 -18.77 16.96 12.53
C ALA A 210 -19.36 18.05 13.46
N SER A 211 -20.29 17.69 14.35
CA SER A 211 -20.89 18.65 15.29
C SER A 211 -19.96 18.96 16.47
N ALA A 212 -19.04 18.06 16.81
CA ALA A 212 -18.01 18.27 17.83
C ALA A 212 -16.81 19.10 17.31
N SER A 213 -16.76 19.40 16.01
CA SER A 213 -15.62 20.08 15.38
C SER A 213 -15.52 21.56 15.78
N SER A 214 -14.47 21.89 16.52
CA SER A 214 -14.15 23.26 16.91
C SER A 214 -13.85 24.17 15.70
N ALA A 215 -13.18 23.65 14.66
CA ALA A 215 -12.92 24.42 13.44
C ALA A 215 -14.22 24.82 12.74
N LEU A 216 -15.20 23.90 12.64
CA LEU A 216 -16.47 24.19 11.98
C LEU A 216 -17.29 25.23 12.75
N ASP A 217 -17.28 25.17 14.08
CA ASP A 217 -17.91 26.20 14.91
C ASP A 217 -17.26 27.57 14.74
N ARG A 218 -15.92 27.63 14.74
CA ARG A 218 -15.16 28.87 14.49
C ARG A 218 -15.44 29.43 13.09
N LEU A 219 -15.39 28.60 12.06
CA LEU A 219 -15.65 29.02 10.66
C LEU A 219 -17.10 29.49 10.47
N ARG A 220 -18.06 28.84 11.12
CA ARG A 220 -19.47 29.23 11.10
C ARG A 220 -19.69 30.56 11.81
N ALA A 221 -19.15 30.72 13.02
CA ALA A 221 -19.23 31.95 13.78
C ALA A 221 -18.58 33.12 13.04
N PHE A 222 -17.40 32.92 12.45
CA PHE A 222 -16.72 33.89 11.59
C PHE A 222 -17.58 34.30 10.38
N THR A 223 -18.16 33.33 9.69
CA THR A 223 -19.01 33.61 8.51
C THR A 223 -20.25 34.43 8.89
N TYR A 224 -20.86 34.16 10.05
CA TYR A 224 -21.95 34.98 10.58
C TYR A 224 -21.50 36.37 11.01
N TRP A 225 -20.35 36.48 11.68
CA TRP A 225 -19.78 37.76 12.11
C TRP A 225 -19.49 38.69 10.93
N ILE A 226 -19.01 38.14 9.81
CA ILE A 226 -18.71 38.90 8.59
C ILE A 226 -19.95 39.41 7.88
N ARG A 227 -21.16 38.88 8.10
CA ARG A 227 -22.36 39.07 7.26
C ARG A 227 -22.63 40.49 6.71
N ALA A 228 -22.25 41.56 7.44
CA ALA A 228 -22.35 42.96 6.99
C ALA A 228 -21.21 43.43 6.03
N GLY A 229 -20.27 42.56 5.70
CA GLY A 229 -18.99 42.84 5.06
C GLY A 229 -18.00 43.57 5.98
N ARG A 230 -16.71 43.30 5.82
CA ARG A 230 -15.61 44.03 6.48
C ARG A 230 -14.67 44.65 5.47
N ARG A 231 -14.13 45.83 5.75
CA ARG A 231 -13.14 46.46 4.86
C ARG A 231 -11.79 45.78 5.05
N LEU A 232 -11.06 45.65 3.95
CA LEU A 232 -9.68 45.15 3.98
C LEU A 232 -8.70 46.30 3.79
N THR A 233 -7.49 46.12 4.31
CA THR A 233 -6.35 46.99 4.07
C THR A 233 -5.92 46.91 2.59
N ARG A 234 -4.92 47.73 2.20
CA ARG A 234 -4.35 47.68 0.84
C ARG A 234 -3.75 46.30 0.52
N ASP A 235 -3.17 45.67 1.53
CA ASP A 235 -2.53 44.36 1.44
C ASP A 235 -3.53 43.20 1.56
N GLY A 236 -4.85 43.49 1.58
CA GLY A 236 -5.90 42.48 1.61
C GLY A 236 -6.12 41.84 2.99
N ARG A 237 -5.60 42.45 4.05
CA ARG A 237 -5.71 42.00 5.44
C ARG A 237 -6.92 42.61 6.14
N LEU A 238 -7.40 41.99 7.22
CA LEU A 238 -8.38 42.65 8.09
C LEU A 238 -7.75 43.88 8.75
N HIS A 239 -8.54 44.93 8.99
CA HIS A 239 -8.07 46.02 9.84
C HIS A 239 -7.82 45.50 11.26
N LEU A 240 -6.77 46.00 11.93
CA LEU A 240 -6.41 45.53 13.28
C LEU A 240 -7.59 45.60 14.26
N ALA A 241 -8.39 46.68 14.23
CA ALA A 241 -9.59 46.80 15.08
C ALA A 241 -10.63 45.70 14.80
N ASP A 242 -10.84 45.34 13.53
CA ASP A 242 -11.74 44.27 13.13
C ASP A 242 -11.17 42.89 13.53
N ALA A 243 -9.85 42.71 13.43
CA ALA A 243 -9.16 41.47 13.81
C ALA A 243 -9.18 41.24 15.33
N LEU A 244 -8.93 42.27 16.14
CA LEU A 244 -9.03 42.21 17.60
C LEU A 244 -10.47 41.97 18.06
N ALA A 245 -11.45 42.64 17.44
CA ALA A 245 -12.86 42.41 17.75
C ALA A 245 -13.31 40.97 17.41
N LEU A 246 -12.76 40.38 16.34
CA LEU A 246 -12.98 38.98 16.00
C LEU A 246 -12.30 38.04 16.99
N ALA A 247 -11.04 38.30 17.35
CA ALA A 247 -10.30 37.53 18.34
C ALA A 247 -11.01 37.51 19.68
N GLU A 248 -11.52 38.66 20.14
CA GLU A 248 -12.33 38.79 21.35
C GLU A 248 -13.63 37.99 21.25
N ALA A 249 -14.39 38.15 20.16
CA ALA A 249 -15.68 37.49 19.97
C ALA A 249 -15.59 35.96 19.93
N LEU A 250 -14.48 35.41 19.43
CA LEU A 250 -14.25 33.96 19.30
C LEU A 250 -13.32 33.39 20.38
N GLY A 251 -12.80 34.22 21.29
CA GLY A 251 -11.89 33.77 22.34
C GLY A 251 -10.50 33.35 21.85
N LEU A 252 -10.02 33.88 20.72
CA LEU A 252 -8.77 33.47 20.05
C LEU A 252 -7.57 34.37 20.39
N ASP A 253 -6.34 33.89 20.16
CA ASP A 253 -5.11 34.70 20.23
C ASP A 253 -4.86 35.43 21.56
N HIS A 254 -5.35 34.92 22.70
CA HIS A 254 -5.34 35.64 24.00
C HIS A 254 -3.99 36.28 24.37
N PHE A 255 -2.88 35.58 24.12
CA PHE A 255 -1.53 36.04 24.43
C PHE A 255 -0.99 37.13 23.47
N TYR A 256 -1.55 37.26 22.27
CA TYR A 256 -1.05 38.16 21.23
C TYR A 256 -1.84 39.46 21.12
N ARG A 257 -3.06 39.53 21.69
CA ARG A 257 -3.97 40.68 21.52
C ARG A 257 -3.36 42.02 21.96
N ASP A 258 -2.63 42.02 23.07
CA ASP A 258 -2.09 43.26 23.65
C ASP A 258 -0.83 43.76 22.92
N THR A 259 -0.13 42.89 22.20
CA THR A 259 1.13 43.19 21.50
C THR A 259 0.98 43.30 19.98
N ALA A 260 -0.17 42.89 19.43
CA ALA A 260 -0.47 42.90 18.00
C ALA A 260 -0.42 44.32 17.40
N ARG A 261 0.38 44.48 16.34
CA ARG A 261 0.51 45.73 15.56
C ARG A 261 -0.28 45.66 14.26
N THR A 262 -0.52 44.46 13.76
CA THR A 262 -1.25 44.14 12.55
C THR A 262 -2.12 42.90 12.78
N SER A 263 -3.01 42.59 11.82
CA SER A 263 -3.82 41.35 11.90
C SER A 263 -3.00 40.08 11.87
N ASP A 264 -1.80 40.13 11.29
CA ASP A 264 -0.95 38.95 11.07
C ASP A 264 -0.26 38.52 12.37
N ASP A 265 -0.13 39.45 13.32
CA ASP A 265 0.34 39.17 14.68
C ASP A 265 -0.70 38.36 15.51
N LEU A 266 -1.84 38.01 14.91
CA LEU A 266 -2.90 37.17 15.47
C LEU A 266 -2.98 35.85 14.65
N PRO A 267 -2.21 34.81 15.03
CA PRO A 267 -2.12 33.57 14.26
C PRO A 267 -3.46 32.85 14.04
N ASP A 268 -4.28 32.70 15.08
CA ASP A 268 -5.55 31.98 14.99
C ASP A 268 -6.55 32.72 14.08
N VAL A 269 -6.64 34.05 14.22
CA VAL A 269 -7.45 34.89 13.34
C VAL A 269 -6.97 34.81 11.90
N SER A 270 -5.65 34.86 11.67
CA SER A 270 -5.06 34.80 10.33
C SER A 270 -5.32 33.46 9.64
N LEU A 271 -5.16 32.36 10.37
CA LEU A 271 -5.52 31.02 9.93
C LEU A 271 -7.01 30.94 9.58
N LEU A 272 -7.89 31.41 10.48
CA LEU A 272 -9.34 31.34 10.30
C LEU A 272 -9.82 32.11 9.06
N VAL A 273 -9.29 33.32 8.83
CA VAL A 273 -9.60 34.13 7.65
C VAL A 273 -9.16 33.42 6.37
N SER A 274 -7.95 32.86 6.37
CA SER A 274 -7.36 32.17 5.21
C SER A 274 -8.13 30.89 4.91
N TRP A 275 -8.46 30.11 5.93
CA TRP A 275 -9.24 28.89 5.82
C TRP A 275 -10.64 29.17 5.29
N ALA A 276 -11.34 30.17 5.81
CA ALA A 276 -12.66 30.55 5.31
C ALA A 276 -12.62 31.03 3.84
N ARG A 277 -11.54 31.67 3.39
CA ARG A 277 -11.33 32.04 1.98
C ARG A 277 -11.10 30.80 1.12
N GLN A 278 -10.22 29.89 1.53
CA GLN A 278 -9.91 28.66 0.77
C GLN A 278 -11.06 27.66 0.73
N ALA A 279 -11.90 27.64 1.78
CA ALA A 279 -13.16 26.90 1.83
C ALA A 279 -14.30 27.58 1.02
N ARG A 280 -14.04 28.77 0.45
CA ARG A 280 -15.00 29.59 -0.30
C ARG A 280 -16.25 29.96 0.51
N LEU A 281 -16.09 30.16 1.81
CA LEU A 281 -17.16 30.68 2.69
C LEU A 281 -17.28 32.20 2.55
N VAL A 282 -16.15 32.85 2.34
CA VAL A 282 -16.03 34.29 2.13
C VAL A 282 -15.20 34.58 0.88
N ARG A 283 -15.38 35.78 0.31
CA ARG A 283 -14.62 36.26 -0.85
C ARG A 283 -14.38 37.75 -0.75
N VAL A 284 -13.39 38.23 -1.49
CA VAL A 284 -13.09 39.67 -1.59
C VAL A 284 -13.87 40.28 -2.76
N VAL A 285 -14.65 41.32 -2.48
CA VAL A 285 -15.37 42.13 -3.48
C VAL A 285 -15.15 43.60 -3.14
N ASN A 286 -14.62 44.40 -4.07
CA ASN A 286 -14.38 45.83 -3.87
C ASN A 286 -13.62 46.15 -2.57
N ARG A 287 -12.52 45.41 -2.29
CA ARG A 287 -11.73 45.50 -1.04
C ARG A 287 -12.53 45.29 0.24
N ARG A 288 -13.63 44.53 0.15
CA ARG A 288 -14.39 44.06 1.32
C ARG A 288 -14.41 42.55 1.34
N LEU A 289 -14.24 41.98 2.52
CA LEU A 289 -14.49 40.57 2.77
C LEU A 289 -15.99 40.39 3.00
N VAL A 290 -16.63 39.57 2.18
CA VAL A 290 -18.08 39.34 2.19
C VAL A 290 -18.39 37.84 2.12
N PRO A 291 -19.52 37.36 2.68
CA PRO A 291 -19.88 35.96 2.59
C PRO A 291 -20.25 35.58 1.14
N VAL A 292 -19.97 34.34 0.77
CA VAL A 292 -20.39 33.77 -0.51
C VAL A 292 -21.87 33.37 -0.41
N LYS A 293 -22.74 33.87 -1.29
CA LYS A 293 -24.19 33.58 -1.20
C LYS A 293 -24.51 32.08 -1.22
N GLY A 294 -23.73 31.29 -1.96
CA GLY A 294 -23.89 29.83 -2.05
C GLY A 294 -23.41 29.05 -0.83
N SER A 295 -22.63 29.64 0.08
CA SER A 295 -22.14 28.94 1.29
C SER A 295 -23.15 28.93 2.43
N GLY A 296 -24.22 29.75 2.37
CA GLY A 296 -25.23 29.83 3.43
C GLY A 296 -25.85 28.48 3.80
N PRO A 297 -26.41 27.72 2.85
CA PRO A 297 -26.97 26.39 3.14
C PRO A 297 -25.93 25.38 3.64
N LEU A 298 -24.67 25.50 3.20
CA LEU A 298 -23.58 24.60 3.58
C LEU A 298 -23.29 24.65 5.09
N LEU A 299 -23.42 25.83 5.73
CA LEU A 299 -23.19 26.00 7.17
C LEU A 299 -24.12 25.16 8.06
N HIS A 300 -25.23 24.65 7.50
CA HIS A 300 -26.21 23.81 8.20
C HIS A 300 -26.12 22.33 7.81
N ARG A 301 -25.16 21.96 6.96
CA ARG A 301 -24.92 20.59 6.49
C ARG A 301 -23.56 20.12 7.01
N PRO A 302 -23.49 19.57 8.24
CA PRO A 302 -22.22 19.41 8.96
C PRO A 302 -21.21 18.53 8.23
N ILE A 303 -21.65 17.43 7.61
CA ILE A 303 -20.78 16.51 6.84
C ILE A 303 -20.23 17.19 5.57
N GLU A 304 -21.10 17.86 4.78
CA GLU A 304 -20.67 18.59 3.58
C GLU A 304 -19.74 19.76 3.95
N PHE A 305 -20.00 20.41 5.08
CA PHE A 305 -19.19 21.52 5.57
C PHE A 305 -17.82 21.05 6.06
N PHE A 306 -17.76 19.94 6.80
CA PHE A 306 -16.53 19.27 7.20
C PHE A 306 -15.65 18.98 5.99
N ARG A 307 -16.20 18.29 4.99
CA ARG A 307 -15.47 17.96 3.77
C ARG A 307 -14.91 19.20 3.08
N ARG A 308 -15.72 20.26 2.95
CA ARG A 308 -15.26 21.52 2.34
C ARG A 308 -14.13 22.17 3.12
N ALA A 309 -14.17 22.11 4.45
CA ALA A 309 -13.12 22.64 5.31
C ALA A 309 -11.84 21.78 5.21
N PHE A 310 -11.97 20.45 5.18
CA PHE A 310 -10.85 19.52 4.98
C PHE A 310 -10.14 19.77 3.64
N ASP A 311 -10.90 19.84 2.53
CA ASP A 311 -10.34 20.13 1.20
C ASP A 311 -9.60 21.47 1.13
N ALA A 312 -9.93 22.42 2.01
CA ALA A 312 -9.30 23.72 2.05
C ALA A 312 -7.93 23.72 2.74
N LEU A 313 -7.63 22.73 3.59
CA LEU A 313 -6.36 22.62 4.30
C LEU A 313 -5.17 22.54 3.34
N GLY A 314 -5.25 21.70 2.31
CA GLY A 314 -4.20 21.57 1.29
C GLY A 314 -3.97 22.83 0.43
N ARG A 315 -4.78 23.89 0.60
CA ARG A 315 -4.63 25.19 -0.07
C ARG A 315 -4.22 26.32 0.88
N LEU A 316 -3.93 26.00 2.14
CA LEU A 316 -3.49 26.99 3.11
C LEU A 316 -2.03 27.40 2.87
N GLY A 317 -1.13 26.49 2.54
CA GLY A 317 0.28 26.78 2.18
C GLY A 317 0.93 27.74 3.19
N ASP A 318 1.47 28.86 2.69
CA ASP A 318 2.13 29.94 3.44
C ASP A 318 1.30 30.57 4.58
N HIS A 319 0.03 30.20 4.76
CA HIS A 319 -0.83 30.71 5.82
C HIS A 319 -0.75 29.87 7.12
N PHE A 320 0.07 28.81 7.15
CA PHE A 320 0.46 28.12 8.38
C PHE A 320 1.62 28.85 9.06
N GLY A 321 1.45 29.20 10.34
CA GLY A 321 2.45 29.90 11.14
C GLY A 321 2.34 31.42 11.03
N GLY A 322 1.71 32.03 12.05
CA GLY A 322 1.71 33.49 12.19
C GLY A 322 3.13 34.07 12.16
N THR A 323 3.25 35.23 11.51
CA THR A 323 4.43 36.12 11.43
C THR A 323 5.81 35.50 11.61
N ASP A 324 6.52 35.33 10.48
CA ASP A 324 7.85 35.91 10.22
C ASP A 324 8.97 35.81 11.27
N VAL A 325 8.99 34.83 12.18
CA VAL A 325 10.18 34.63 13.04
C VAL A 325 11.45 34.40 12.19
N PHE A 326 11.28 33.87 10.96
CA PHE A 326 12.37 33.65 10.00
C PHE A 326 12.19 34.34 8.63
N GLY A 327 11.06 35.03 8.39
CA GLY A 327 10.84 35.89 7.21
C GLY A 327 10.79 35.21 5.83
N ALA A 328 10.64 33.88 5.76
CA ALA A 328 10.54 33.13 4.50
C ALA A 328 9.50 32.00 4.59
N PRO A 329 8.74 31.73 3.50
CA PRO A 329 7.88 30.54 3.41
C PRO A 329 8.75 29.28 3.37
N SER A 330 8.31 28.21 4.03
CA SER A 330 9.02 26.91 3.96
C SER A 330 8.78 26.24 2.61
N LEU A 331 9.74 25.41 2.17
CA LEU A 331 9.55 24.59 0.97
C LEU A 331 8.30 23.68 1.05
N PHE A 332 7.96 23.22 2.26
CA PHE A 332 6.74 22.45 2.49
C PHE A 332 5.47 23.27 2.30
N SER A 333 5.44 24.51 2.78
CA SER A 333 4.30 25.41 2.55
C SER A 333 4.08 25.68 1.05
N MET A 334 5.16 25.76 0.26
CA MET A 334 5.09 25.91 -1.19
C MET A 334 4.56 24.65 -1.90
N SER A 335 4.88 23.45 -1.39
CA SER A 335 4.48 22.15 -1.96
C SER A 335 3.27 21.51 -1.28
N LEU A 336 2.60 22.20 -0.34
CA LEU A 336 1.54 21.63 0.48
C LEU A 336 0.42 20.96 -0.34
N GLY A 337 0.05 21.54 -1.49
CA GLY A 337 -0.98 20.97 -2.35
C GLY A 337 -0.66 19.57 -2.87
N GLU A 338 0.64 19.24 -3.00
CA GLU A 338 1.14 17.93 -3.41
C GLU A 338 1.47 17.05 -2.19
N ALA A 339 2.04 17.64 -1.13
CA ALA A 339 2.41 16.91 0.08
C ALA A 339 1.19 16.46 0.91
N PHE A 340 0.12 17.26 0.98
CA PHE A 340 -1.07 16.95 1.77
C PHE A 340 -1.75 15.64 1.34
N PRO A 341 -1.98 15.37 0.04
CA PRO A 341 -2.37 14.06 -0.47
C PRO A 341 -1.56 12.88 0.05
N VAL A 342 -0.23 13.00 0.07
CA VAL A 342 0.65 11.95 0.54
C VAL A 342 0.43 11.69 2.04
N LEU A 343 0.37 12.76 2.84
CA LEU A 343 0.19 12.67 4.29
C LEU A 343 -1.12 11.99 4.69
N TRP A 344 -2.26 12.45 4.17
CA TRP A 344 -3.54 11.84 4.54
C TRP A 344 -3.69 10.43 3.95
N TYR A 345 -3.02 10.13 2.83
CA TYR A 345 -3.01 8.78 2.27
C TYR A 345 -2.26 7.79 3.17
N ASP A 346 -1.10 8.16 3.71
CA ASP A 346 -0.36 7.33 4.66
C ASP A 346 -1.15 7.10 5.96
N LEU A 347 -1.82 8.15 6.45
CA LEU A 347 -2.77 8.05 7.56
C LEU A 347 -3.94 7.09 7.25
N TYR A 348 -4.49 7.15 6.03
CA TYR A 348 -5.58 6.27 5.61
C TYR A 348 -5.12 4.80 5.55
N ARG A 349 -3.91 4.55 5.06
CA ARG A 349 -3.32 3.19 5.00
C ARG A 349 -3.13 2.56 6.37
N ALA A 350 -2.95 3.36 7.42
CA ALA A 350 -2.88 2.88 8.80
C ALA A 350 -4.25 2.41 9.35
N GLY A 351 -5.35 2.62 8.62
CA GLY A 351 -6.67 2.14 9.02
C GLY A 351 -7.17 2.75 10.33
N GLY A 352 -6.76 3.98 10.64
CA GLY A 352 -7.03 4.66 11.90
C GLY A 352 -6.10 4.29 13.06
N GLY A 353 -5.01 3.55 12.80
CA GLY A 353 -3.95 3.32 13.79
C GLY A 353 -3.04 4.54 13.97
N PRO A 354 -2.24 4.58 15.05
CA PRO A 354 -1.28 5.65 15.29
C PRO A 354 -0.13 5.61 14.29
N VAL A 355 0.16 6.75 13.67
CA VAL A 355 1.31 6.97 12.80
C VAL A 355 2.22 8.01 13.45
N PRO A 356 3.49 7.68 13.72
CA PRO A 356 4.46 8.65 14.25
C PRO A 356 4.59 9.90 13.39
N VAL A 357 4.61 11.09 14.00
CA VAL A 357 4.86 12.33 13.26
C VAL A 357 6.24 12.33 12.60
N GLU A 358 7.23 11.67 13.21
CA GLU A 358 8.56 11.45 12.61
C GLU A 358 8.49 10.75 11.24
N HIS A 359 7.46 9.93 10.98
CA HIS A 359 7.23 9.35 9.65
C HIS A 359 6.93 10.43 8.61
N PHE A 360 6.05 11.38 8.96
CA PHE A 360 5.68 12.48 8.07
C PHE A 360 6.86 13.41 7.78
N TYR A 361 7.68 13.73 8.79
CA TYR A 361 8.90 14.51 8.56
C TYR A 361 9.82 13.84 7.54
N ARG A 362 9.97 12.51 7.61
CA ARG A 362 10.78 11.74 6.65
C ARG A 362 10.18 11.73 5.24
N VAL A 363 8.88 11.45 5.11
CA VAL A 363 8.20 11.39 3.80
C VAL A 363 8.21 12.75 3.10
N VAL A 364 7.94 13.83 3.84
CA VAL A 364 8.00 15.19 3.32
C VAL A 364 9.41 15.53 2.87
N ARG A 365 10.44 15.16 3.65
CA ARG A 365 11.85 15.31 3.25
C ARG A 365 12.17 14.67 1.93
N GLU A 366 11.87 13.39 1.80
CA GLU A 366 12.20 12.61 0.62
C GLU A 366 11.50 13.19 -0.62
N THR A 367 10.23 13.60 -0.46
CA THR A 367 9.43 14.22 -1.52
C THR A 367 10.01 15.56 -1.96
N VAL A 368 10.30 16.47 -1.02
CA VAL A 368 10.86 17.81 -1.33
C VAL A 368 12.26 17.69 -1.93
N ASN A 369 13.13 16.84 -1.38
CA ASN A 369 14.47 16.61 -1.91
C ASN A 369 14.42 16.05 -3.35
N GLY A 370 13.51 15.11 -3.61
CA GLY A 370 13.30 14.57 -4.95
C GLY A 370 12.80 15.63 -5.94
N GLN A 371 11.86 16.48 -5.52
CA GLN A 371 11.25 17.50 -6.38
C GLN A 371 12.21 18.65 -6.74
N PHE A 372 12.97 19.15 -5.77
CA PHE A 372 13.82 20.32 -5.96
C PHE A 372 15.30 19.98 -6.24
N GLY A 373 15.66 18.69 -6.21
CA GLY A 373 17.05 18.24 -6.39
C GLY A 373 18.01 18.77 -5.31
N CYS A 374 17.47 19.16 -4.15
CA CYS A 374 18.23 19.62 -2.99
C CYS A 374 18.43 18.48 -1.98
N VAL A 375 19.49 18.58 -1.18
CA VAL A 375 19.68 17.73 0.00
C VAL A 375 19.45 18.62 1.21
N VAL A 376 18.19 18.74 1.63
CA VAL A 376 17.88 19.26 2.97
C VAL A 376 18.22 18.13 3.94
N ASP A 377 19.31 18.32 4.68
CA ASP A 377 19.87 17.32 5.59
C ASP A 377 19.41 17.59 7.03
N ASP A 378 19.33 16.56 7.88
CA ASP A 378 18.89 16.67 9.28
C ASP A 378 19.95 17.30 10.21
N LEU A 379 20.97 17.96 9.65
CA LEU A 379 22.05 18.57 10.41
C LEU A 379 21.52 19.71 11.29
N ALA A 380 21.81 19.60 12.59
CA ALA A 380 21.47 20.60 13.60
C ALA A 380 21.97 22.00 13.19
N GLY A 381 21.06 22.82 12.66
CA GLY A 381 21.38 24.17 12.19
C GLY A 381 20.58 24.65 10.98
N ASP A 382 19.95 23.74 10.22
CA ASP A 382 19.16 24.16 9.07
C ASP A 382 17.87 24.89 9.49
N VAL A 383 17.69 26.10 8.97
CA VAL A 383 16.50 26.92 9.21
C VAL A 383 15.28 26.25 8.55
N GLU A 384 15.46 25.64 7.38
CA GLU A 384 14.38 24.94 6.68
C GLU A 384 13.87 23.74 7.49
N GLN A 385 14.78 23.03 8.18
CA GLN A 385 14.40 21.90 9.02
C GLN A 385 13.47 22.30 10.18
N ARG A 386 13.60 23.53 10.70
CA ARG A 386 12.68 24.04 11.73
C ARG A 386 11.37 24.54 11.13
N LEU A 387 11.43 25.13 9.95
CA LEU A 387 10.29 25.72 9.26
C LEU A 387 9.26 24.69 8.81
N TRP A 388 9.68 23.61 8.14
CA TRP A 388 8.73 22.59 7.69
C TRP A 388 8.19 21.71 8.83
N ARG A 389 8.96 21.45 9.91
CA ARG A 389 8.50 20.69 11.09
C ARG A 389 7.37 21.47 11.75
N ARG A 390 7.58 22.78 11.96
CA ARG A 390 6.54 23.73 12.39
C ARG A 390 5.31 23.66 11.48
N ASP A 391 5.49 23.67 10.16
CA ASP A 391 4.35 23.70 9.23
C ASP A 391 3.59 22.37 9.17
N VAL A 392 4.28 21.23 9.27
CA VAL A 392 3.67 19.91 9.41
C VAL A 392 2.89 19.83 10.74
N THR A 393 3.48 20.27 11.85
CA THR A 393 2.76 20.36 13.14
C THR A 393 1.54 21.26 13.03
N ALA A 394 1.66 22.45 12.44
CA ALA A 394 0.54 23.37 12.28
C ALA A 394 -0.58 22.82 11.38
N LEU A 395 -0.22 22.02 10.36
CA LEU A 395 -1.18 21.28 9.55
C LEU A 395 -1.91 20.22 10.37
N LEU A 396 -1.18 19.42 11.16
CA LEU A 396 -1.74 18.40 12.04
C LEU A 396 -2.64 19.01 13.11
N ASP A 397 -2.23 20.11 13.74
CA ASP A 397 -3.04 20.89 14.68
C ASP A 397 -4.32 21.39 14.02
N ALA A 398 -4.27 21.84 12.75
CA ALA A 398 -5.45 22.24 12.02
C ALA A 398 -6.36 21.05 11.67
N MET A 399 -5.80 19.88 11.35
CA MET A 399 -6.55 18.65 11.16
C MET A 399 -7.22 18.20 12.46
N GLU A 400 -6.54 18.32 13.61
CA GLU A 400 -7.08 18.01 14.94
C GLU A 400 -8.17 19.01 15.32
N LEU A 401 -7.95 20.30 15.10
CA LEU A 401 -8.95 21.34 15.34
C LEU A 401 -10.23 21.10 14.50
N LEU A 402 -10.06 20.57 13.28
CA LEU A 402 -11.17 20.14 12.43
C LEU A 402 -11.84 18.85 12.95
N GLY A 403 -11.14 18.03 13.73
CA GLY A 403 -11.58 16.72 14.20
C GLY A 403 -11.35 15.61 13.17
N ALA A 404 -10.44 15.80 12.21
CA ALA A 404 -10.06 14.79 11.23
C ALA A 404 -9.02 13.81 11.78
N VAL A 405 -8.18 14.27 12.72
CA VAL A 405 -7.19 13.44 13.41
C VAL A 405 -7.28 13.66 14.92
N GLU A 406 -6.71 12.72 15.66
CA GLU A 406 -6.40 12.82 17.08
C GLU A 406 -4.87 12.73 17.24
N LEU A 407 -4.30 13.58 18.10
CA LEU A 407 -2.88 13.59 18.43
C LEU A 407 -2.67 13.00 19.83
N GLU A 408 -1.77 12.03 19.94
CA GLU A 408 -1.41 11.39 21.21
C GLU A 408 0.11 11.30 21.37
N GLU A 409 0.60 11.08 22.58
CA GLU A 409 2.02 10.80 22.83
C GLU A 409 2.26 9.28 22.85
N SER A 410 3.24 8.83 22.07
CA SER A 410 3.69 7.44 22.10
C SER A 410 4.70 7.19 23.21
N THR A 411 4.55 6.05 23.87
CA THR A 411 5.51 5.57 24.87
C THR A 411 6.66 4.76 24.26
N ASP A 412 6.61 4.44 22.95
CA ASP A 412 7.62 3.66 22.25
C ASP A 412 8.78 4.53 21.75
N HIS A 413 9.58 5.01 22.70
CA HIS A 413 10.71 5.90 22.40
C HIS A 413 11.79 5.23 21.53
N ASP A 414 12.04 3.92 21.70
CA ASP A 414 13.06 3.21 20.93
C ASP A 414 12.71 3.16 19.43
N HIS A 415 11.44 2.88 19.10
CA HIS A 415 10.96 2.93 17.72
C HIS A 415 11.07 4.33 17.12
N LEU A 416 10.67 5.36 17.88
CA LEU A 416 10.73 6.74 17.44
C LEU A 416 12.16 7.23 17.21
N THR A 417 13.09 6.89 18.10
CA THR A 417 14.51 7.22 17.97
C THR A 417 15.12 6.56 16.74
N ALA A 418 14.77 5.28 16.48
CA ALA A 418 15.19 4.59 15.26
C ALA A 418 14.61 5.22 13.99
N LEU A 419 13.35 5.68 14.03
CA LEU A 419 12.68 6.32 12.91
C LEU A 419 13.24 7.72 12.61
N ALA A 420 13.49 8.51 13.65
CA ALA A 420 14.00 9.88 13.57
C ALA A 420 15.51 9.93 13.33
N GLY A 421 16.25 8.87 13.66
CA GLY A 421 17.71 8.82 13.57
C GLY A 421 18.43 9.74 14.57
N ARG A 422 17.78 10.09 15.69
CA ARG A 422 18.30 11.02 16.72
C ARG A 422 17.72 10.70 18.10
N ASP A 423 18.45 11.08 19.15
CA ASP A 423 18.14 10.75 20.56
C ASP A 423 16.95 11.53 21.15
N ASP A 424 16.43 12.54 20.45
CA ASP A 424 15.30 13.38 20.88
C ASP A 424 14.22 13.45 19.80
N PRO A 425 13.49 12.34 19.54
CA PRO A 425 12.41 12.31 18.56
C PRO A 425 11.16 13.02 19.09
N ASP A 426 10.32 13.49 18.17
CA ASP A 426 8.97 13.94 18.48
C ASP A 426 8.12 12.74 18.95
N PRO A 427 7.58 12.75 20.19
CA PRO A 427 6.81 11.63 20.72
C PRO A 427 5.40 11.52 20.11
N THR A 428 4.98 12.51 19.32
CA THR A 428 3.61 12.60 18.82
C THR A 428 3.30 11.51 17.81
N VAL A 429 2.14 10.87 17.97
CA VAL A 429 1.51 9.99 16.99
C VAL A 429 0.16 10.56 16.58
N VAL A 430 -0.24 10.28 15.35
CA VAL A 430 -1.45 10.80 14.72
C VAL A 430 -2.33 9.64 14.30
N SER A 431 -3.63 9.69 14.61
CA SER A 431 -4.62 8.74 14.11
C SER A 431 -5.77 9.46 13.43
N LEU A 432 -6.30 8.88 12.35
CA LEU A 432 -7.54 9.39 11.77
C LEU A 432 -8.72 9.09 12.69
N THR A 433 -9.53 10.11 12.94
CA THR A 433 -10.84 9.92 13.57
C THR A 433 -11.80 9.23 12.60
N PRO A 434 -12.97 8.75 13.06
CA PRO A 434 -13.94 8.13 12.15
C PRO A 434 -14.34 9.04 10.97
N ILE A 435 -14.55 10.34 11.20
CA ILE A 435 -14.85 11.29 10.11
C ILE A 435 -13.63 11.58 9.23
N GLY A 436 -12.41 11.50 9.78
CA GLY A 436 -11.15 11.54 9.04
C GLY A 436 -11.01 10.37 8.06
N ILE A 437 -11.28 9.15 8.50
CA ILE A 437 -11.30 7.95 7.63
C ILE A 437 -12.30 8.13 6.50
N TRP A 438 -13.52 8.60 6.83
CA TRP A 438 -14.56 8.83 5.83
C TRP A 438 -14.15 9.85 4.77
N VAL A 439 -13.61 11.01 5.17
CA VAL A 439 -13.26 12.05 4.18
C VAL A 439 -12.13 11.58 3.26
N CYS A 440 -11.12 10.89 3.79
CA CYS A 440 -10.02 10.33 3.00
C CYS A 440 -10.52 9.24 2.04
N ASN A 441 -11.43 8.37 2.49
CA ASN A 441 -12.07 7.38 1.61
C ASN A 441 -12.80 8.05 0.43
N GLN A 442 -13.58 9.11 0.70
CA GLN A 442 -14.29 9.82 -0.37
C GLN A 442 -13.33 10.47 -1.38
N LEU A 443 -12.21 11.03 -0.90
CA LEU A 443 -11.19 11.62 -1.78
C LEU A 443 -10.50 10.58 -2.66
N LEU A 444 -10.20 9.38 -2.13
CA LEU A 444 -9.64 8.28 -2.92
C LEU A 444 -10.60 7.82 -4.01
N LEU A 445 -11.88 7.63 -3.68
CA LEU A 445 -12.89 7.24 -4.66
C LEU A 445 -13.05 8.28 -5.78
N GLU A 446 -12.95 9.57 -5.45
CA GLU A 446 -13.00 10.65 -6.44
C GLU A 446 -11.77 10.70 -7.36
N GLN A 447 -10.63 10.21 -6.88
CA GLN A 447 -9.40 10.02 -7.66
C GLN A 447 -9.42 8.72 -8.48
N GLY A 448 -10.48 7.92 -8.38
CA GLY A 448 -10.57 6.61 -9.05
C GLY A 448 -9.72 5.53 -8.37
N VAL A 449 -9.19 5.78 -7.18
CA VAL A 449 -8.44 4.80 -6.39
C VAL A 449 -9.42 3.85 -5.74
N HIS A 450 -9.16 2.54 -5.86
CA HIS A 450 -9.92 1.52 -5.15
C HIS A 450 -9.59 1.59 -3.65
N ALA A 451 -10.59 1.92 -2.83
CA ALA A 451 -10.44 2.12 -1.39
C ALA A 451 -11.36 1.14 -0.65
N PRO A 452 -10.90 -0.10 -0.42
CA PRO A 452 -11.79 -1.19 -0.04
C PRO A 452 -12.42 -0.98 1.33
N LEU A 453 -13.59 -1.58 1.51
CA LEU A 453 -14.31 -1.57 2.79
C LEU A 453 -14.30 -2.95 3.43
N VAL A 454 -14.46 -2.97 4.76
CA VAL A 454 -14.63 -4.24 5.45
C VAL A 454 -15.83 -5.01 4.90
N GLY A 455 -15.61 -6.28 4.57
CA GLY A 455 -16.57 -7.19 3.96
C GLY A 455 -16.47 -7.27 2.43
N GLU A 456 -15.67 -6.43 1.79
CA GLU A 456 -15.46 -6.52 0.34
C GLU A 456 -14.69 -7.78 -0.07
N TYR A 457 -13.86 -8.34 0.82
CA TYR A 457 -13.19 -9.63 0.59
C TYR A 457 -13.99 -10.81 1.14
N ALA A 458 -15.25 -10.61 1.53
CA ALA A 458 -16.08 -11.68 2.10
C ALA A 458 -16.23 -12.86 1.13
N ASP A 459 -16.26 -12.64 -0.18
CA ASP A 459 -16.39 -13.72 -1.17
C ASP A 459 -15.05 -14.31 -1.64
N GLU A 460 -13.92 -13.81 -1.14
CA GLU A 460 -12.59 -14.27 -1.54
C GLU A 460 -12.11 -15.54 -0.82
N ASP A 461 -11.01 -16.15 -1.29
CA ASP A 461 -10.37 -17.28 -0.58
C ASP A 461 -9.78 -16.79 0.75
N VAL A 462 -9.93 -17.61 1.80
CA VAL A 462 -9.40 -17.35 3.15
C VAL A 462 -7.92 -17.00 3.17
N GLU A 463 -7.08 -17.62 2.34
CA GLU A 463 -5.66 -17.31 2.28
C GLU A 463 -5.43 -15.89 1.75
N TYR A 464 -6.20 -15.48 0.73
CA TYR A 464 -6.13 -14.11 0.22
C TYR A 464 -6.54 -13.11 1.30
N VAL A 465 -7.64 -13.38 2.01
CA VAL A 465 -8.10 -12.54 3.11
C VAL A 465 -7.03 -12.44 4.20
N CYS A 466 -6.46 -13.57 4.65
CA CYS A 466 -5.41 -13.58 5.67
C CYS A 466 -4.16 -12.82 5.23
N VAL A 467 -3.74 -12.94 3.97
CA VAL A 467 -2.61 -12.18 3.42
C VAL A 467 -2.89 -10.68 3.38
N ARG A 468 -4.11 -10.27 3.01
CA ARG A 468 -4.48 -8.84 3.04
C ARG A 468 -4.60 -8.31 4.47
N MET A 469 -4.99 -9.16 5.43
CA MET A 469 -5.25 -8.76 6.82
C MET A 469 -4.03 -8.85 7.74
N SER A 470 -2.96 -9.57 7.36
CA SER A 470 -1.77 -9.78 8.21
C SER A 470 -1.06 -8.49 8.61
N GLY A 471 -1.13 -7.44 7.77
CA GLY A 471 -0.61 -6.11 8.06
C GLY A 471 -1.67 -5.09 8.52
N CYS A 472 -2.92 -5.51 8.68
CA CYS A 472 -4.01 -4.64 9.13
C CYS A 472 -4.12 -4.65 10.65
N ARG A 473 -4.81 -3.63 11.19
CA ARG A 473 -5.17 -3.60 12.60
C ARG A 473 -6.00 -4.83 13.01
N PRO A 474 -5.84 -5.34 14.25
CA PRO A 474 -6.62 -6.48 14.74
C PRO A 474 -8.13 -6.28 14.58
N GLU A 475 -8.66 -5.09 14.86
CA GLU A 475 -10.09 -4.83 14.77
C GLU A 475 -10.62 -4.90 13.32
N ILE A 476 -9.80 -4.46 12.35
CA ILE A 476 -10.12 -4.55 10.92
C ILE A 476 -10.07 -6.00 10.45
N ALA A 477 -9.01 -6.73 10.82
CA ALA A 477 -8.83 -8.13 10.46
C ALA A 477 -9.95 -9.01 11.04
N GLU A 478 -10.33 -8.78 12.30
CA GLU A 478 -11.43 -9.46 12.96
C GLU A 478 -12.78 -9.17 12.30
N ALA A 479 -13.03 -7.91 11.91
CA ALA A 479 -14.25 -7.52 11.23
C ALA A 479 -14.34 -8.11 9.81
N GLU A 480 -13.23 -8.13 9.07
CA GLU A 480 -13.15 -8.75 7.74
C GLU A 480 -13.42 -10.26 7.81
N LEU A 481 -12.75 -10.95 8.73
CA LEU A 481 -12.98 -12.38 8.96
C LEU A 481 -14.39 -12.66 9.48
N ALA A 482 -15.02 -11.72 10.19
CA ALA A 482 -16.43 -11.81 10.55
C ALA A 482 -17.32 -11.89 9.32
N ALA A 483 -17.11 -10.94 8.41
CA ALA A 483 -17.88 -10.82 7.18
C ALA A 483 -17.65 -12.06 6.30
N TRP A 484 -16.40 -12.53 6.19
CA TRP A 484 -16.04 -13.74 5.46
C TRP A 484 -16.74 -15.00 6.00
N VAL A 485 -16.78 -15.18 7.33
CA VAL A 485 -17.50 -16.30 7.96
C VAL A 485 -19.01 -16.17 7.77
N ALA A 486 -19.56 -14.95 7.91
CA ALA A 486 -20.99 -14.68 7.77
C ALA A 486 -21.52 -14.88 6.34
N ALA A 487 -20.67 -14.70 5.33
CA ALA A 487 -21.02 -14.92 3.92
C ALA A 487 -21.15 -16.40 3.52
N ARG A 488 -20.80 -17.34 4.40
CA ARG A 488 -20.73 -18.79 4.11
C ARG A 488 -21.63 -19.63 5.02
N ASP A 489 -21.97 -20.83 4.55
CA ASP A 489 -22.47 -21.88 5.43
C ASP A 489 -21.40 -22.22 6.49
N PRO A 490 -21.75 -22.37 7.79
CA PRO A 490 -20.78 -22.63 8.85
C PRO A 490 -19.90 -23.85 8.64
N ARG A 491 -20.41 -24.92 8.01
CA ARG A 491 -19.63 -26.14 7.73
C ARG A 491 -18.62 -25.89 6.61
N THR A 492 -19.03 -25.16 5.57
CA THR A 492 -18.14 -24.77 4.48
C THR A 492 -17.02 -23.86 4.98
N ALA A 493 -17.35 -22.83 5.79
CA ALA A 493 -16.37 -21.95 6.41
C ALA A 493 -15.36 -22.74 7.28
N ALA A 494 -15.86 -23.63 8.15
CA ALA A 494 -15.00 -24.46 9.00
C ALA A 494 -14.09 -25.40 8.18
N HIS A 495 -14.59 -25.93 7.06
CA HIS A 495 -13.83 -26.78 6.16
C HIS A 495 -12.68 -26.00 5.47
N GLU A 496 -12.99 -24.87 4.86
CA GLU A 496 -12.02 -23.99 4.18
C GLU A 496 -10.94 -23.50 5.17
N LEU A 497 -11.34 -23.02 6.34
CA LEU A 497 -10.43 -22.60 7.41
C LEU A 497 -9.52 -23.74 7.88
N THR A 498 -10.07 -24.95 8.09
CA THR A 498 -9.28 -26.12 8.51
C THR A 498 -8.31 -26.56 7.42
N ARG A 499 -8.74 -26.53 6.15
CA ARG A 499 -7.91 -26.84 4.99
C ARG A 499 -6.72 -25.89 4.92
N PHE A 500 -6.97 -24.58 5.01
CA PHE A 500 -5.91 -23.58 5.01
C PHE A 500 -4.98 -23.72 6.22
N LEU A 501 -5.52 -23.94 7.42
CA LEU A 501 -4.72 -24.09 8.65
C LEU A 501 -3.77 -25.29 8.63
N ARG A 502 -4.13 -26.37 7.93
CA ARG A 502 -3.24 -27.53 7.74
C ARG A 502 -2.06 -27.22 6.84
N ARG A 503 -2.26 -26.31 5.89
CA ARG A 503 -1.27 -25.93 4.90
C ARG A 503 -0.39 -24.79 5.39
N THR A 504 -0.94 -23.73 5.98
CA THR A 504 -0.18 -22.52 6.32
C THR A 504 0.84 -22.73 7.44
N ASP A 505 2.06 -22.24 7.21
CA ASP A 505 3.21 -22.19 8.12
C ASP A 505 3.42 -20.79 8.72
N ASP A 506 2.69 -19.78 8.22
CA ASP A 506 2.77 -18.40 8.68
C ASP A 506 2.06 -18.24 10.04
N PRO A 507 2.74 -17.77 11.10
CA PRO A 507 2.13 -17.62 12.42
C PRO A 507 0.93 -16.67 12.45
N GLY A 508 0.99 -15.53 11.75
CA GLY A 508 -0.08 -14.52 11.72
C GLY A 508 -1.33 -15.05 11.03
N HIS A 509 -1.17 -15.73 9.89
CA HIS A 509 -2.28 -16.40 9.22
C HIS A 509 -2.93 -17.48 10.11
N ARG A 510 -2.11 -18.23 10.86
CA ARG A 510 -2.63 -19.27 11.76
C ARG A 510 -3.46 -18.68 12.89
N GLU A 511 -3.02 -17.56 13.46
CA GLU A 511 -3.75 -16.83 14.50
C GLU A 511 -5.11 -16.34 13.99
N LEU A 512 -5.11 -15.65 12.85
CA LEU A 512 -6.32 -15.16 12.17
C LEU A 512 -7.33 -16.30 11.90
N VAL A 513 -6.84 -17.43 11.37
CA VAL A 513 -7.69 -18.59 11.06
C VAL A 513 -8.27 -19.24 12.31
N VAL A 514 -7.49 -19.34 13.39
CA VAL A 514 -7.99 -19.88 14.66
C VAL A 514 -9.06 -18.99 15.27
N ALA A 515 -8.85 -17.67 15.24
CA ALA A 515 -9.86 -16.69 15.66
C ALA A 515 -11.15 -16.80 14.84
N ALA A 516 -11.03 -16.93 13.51
CA ALA A 516 -12.17 -17.12 12.62
C ALA A 516 -12.90 -18.46 12.85
N LEU A 517 -12.17 -19.56 13.09
CA LEU A 517 -12.75 -20.88 13.38
C LEU A 517 -13.65 -20.85 14.61
N ALA A 518 -13.26 -20.15 15.66
CA ALA A 518 -14.08 -19.99 16.87
C ALA A 518 -15.47 -19.39 16.57
N ARG A 519 -15.63 -18.67 15.46
CA ARG A 519 -16.87 -17.99 15.07
C ARG A 519 -17.81 -18.85 14.22
N THR A 520 -17.37 -20.04 13.81
CA THR A 520 -18.16 -20.99 12.99
C THR A 520 -19.11 -21.88 13.82
N GLY A 521 -19.16 -21.73 15.15
CA GLY A 521 -20.01 -22.53 16.06
C GLY A 521 -19.32 -23.80 16.60
N GLU A 522 -20.08 -24.76 17.12
CA GLU A 522 -19.55 -25.95 17.84
C GLU A 522 -18.49 -26.74 17.06
N GLY A 523 -18.65 -26.84 15.74
CA GLY A 523 -17.70 -27.54 14.85
C GLY A 523 -16.31 -26.88 14.83
N GLY A 524 -16.25 -25.55 14.87
CA GLY A 524 -14.99 -24.80 14.93
C GLY A 524 -14.33 -24.86 16.30
N HIS A 525 -15.12 -24.79 17.38
CA HIS A 525 -14.62 -24.89 18.75
C HIS A 525 -13.92 -26.24 19.00
N GLU A 526 -14.47 -27.34 18.48
CA GLU A 526 -13.85 -28.67 18.61
C GLU A 526 -12.52 -28.76 17.85
N VAL A 527 -12.40 -28.11 16.70
CA VAL A 527 -11.15 -28.04 15.94
C VAL A 527 -10.10 -27.23 16.70
N THR A 528 -10.47 -26.06 17.22
CA THR A 528 -9.58 -25.18 18.02
C THR A 528 -9.09 -25.89 19.28
N ARG A 529 -9.99 -26.53 20.04
CA ARG A 529 -9.64 -27.32 21.24
C ARG A 529 -8.64 -28.43 20.94
N ARG A 530 -8.84 -29.19 19.85
CA ARG A 530 -7.91 -30.25 19.43
C ARG A 530 -6.55 -29.71 19.04
N LEU A 531 -6.48 -28.51 18.46
CA LEU A 531 -5.22 -27.86 18.12
C LEU A 531 -4.46 -27.42 19.37
N GLU A 532 -5.14 -26.76 20.32
CA GLU A 532 -4.57 -26.36 21.61
C GLU A 532 -4.02 -27.57 22.38
N GLU A 533 -4.76 -28.67 22.43
CA GLU A 533 -4.30 -29.92 23.04
C GLU A 533 -3.05 -30.51 22.37
N ARG A 534 -2.96 -30.42 21.04
CA ARG A 534 -1.77 -30.87 20.29
C ARG A 534 -0.57 -29.96 20.54
N THR A 535 -0.78 -28.64 20.58
CA THR A 535 0.27 -27.66 20.90
C THR A 535 0.77 -27.86 22.32
N ALA A 536 -0.12 -28.00 23.31
CA ALA A 536 0.24 -28.29 24.69
C ALA A 536 1.01 -29.62 24.84
N ARG A 537 0.62 -30.67 24.10
CA ARG A 537 1.36 -31.95 24.04
C ARG A 537 2.74 -31.80 23.39
N ARG A 538 2.89 -30.91 22.41
CA ARG A 538 4.18 -30.64 21.74
C ARG A 538 5.12 -29.84 22.64
N SER A 539 4.61 -28.82 23.33
CA SER A 539 5.38 -28.05 24.32
C SER A 539 5.81 -28.91 25.51
N ARG A 540 4.97 -29.86 25.97
CA ARG A 540 5.35 -30.85 26.99
C ARG A 540 6.35 -31.92 26.52
N ARG A 541 6.58 -32.06 25.20
CA ARG A 541 7.51 -33.02 24.61
C ARG A 541 8.88 -32.43 24.29
N VAL A 542 9.09 -31.12 24.44
CA VAL A 542 10.43 -30.52 24.41
C VAL A 542 11.03 -30.73 25.80
N PRO A 543 12.04 -31.59 26.00
CA PRO A 543 12.73 -31.66 27.27
C PRO A 543 13.57 -30.39 27.41
N GLU A 544 13.50 -29.73 28.57
CA GLU A 544 14.55 -28.81 28.99
C GLU A 544 15.89 -29.57 28.94
N ALA A 545 16.76 -29.22 27.99
CA ALA A 545 18.13 -29.70 28.00
C ALA A 545 18.85 -29.01 29.17
N PRO A 546 19.41 -29.74 30.15
CA PRO A 546 20.23 -29.10 31.16
C PRO A 546 21.54 -28.63 30.51
N HIS A 547 21.71 -27.31 30.43
CA HIS A 547 23.01 -26.70 30.15
C HIS A 547 23.98 -26.99 31.30
N GLN A 548 24.78 -28.04 31.17
CA GLN A 548 26.08 -28.14 31.83
C GLN A 548 27.11 -28.56 30.79
N ILE A 549 27.84 -27.58 30.28
CA ILE A 549 29.09 -27.80 29.55
C ILE A 549 30.16 -28.09 30.62
N PRO A 550 30.80 -29.27 30.65
CA PRO A 550 31.93 -29.51 31.55
C PRO A 550 33.16 -28.78 31.03
N GLU A 551 33.84 -28.03 31.91
CA GLU A 551 35.12 -27.38 31.61
C GLU A 551 36.19 -28.39 31.14
N PRO A 552 37.05 -28.03 30.17
CA PRO A 552 38.13 -28.89 29.74
C PRO A 552 39.24 -28.96 30.81
N ARG A 553 39.54 -30.19 31.26
CA ARG A 553 40.71 -30.48 32.12
C ARG A 553 42.00 -30.13 31.39
N VAL A 554 42.69 -29.10 31.88
CA VAL A 554 44.08 -28.80 31.50
C VAL A 554 44.99 -29.90 32.05
N ALA A 555 45.66 -30.62 31.15
CA ALA A 555 46.71 -31.56 31.50
C ALA A 555 47.97 -30.79 31.94
N VAL A 556 48.33 -30.90 33.23
CA VAL A 556 49.63 -30.48 33.73
C VAL A 556 50.67 -31.47 33.23
N VAL A 557 51.44 -31.08 32.22
CA VAL A 557 52.69 -31.75 31.85
C VAL A 557 53.76 -31.32 32.85
N ARG A 558 54.27 -32.27 33.61
CA ARG A 558 55.49 -32.10 34.42
C ARG A 558 56.71 -32.22 33.51
N SER A 559 57.49 -31.15 33.41
CA SER A 559 58.95 -31.16 33.30
C SER A 559 59.48 -29.79 33.66
#